data_AF-A0A1J0VIC5-F1
#
_entry.id   AF-A0A1J0VIC5-F1
#
_cell.length_a   1.000
_cell.length_b   1.000
_cell.length_c   1.000
_cell.angle_alpha   90.00
_cell.angle_beta   90.00
_cell.angle_gamma   90.00
#
_symmetry.space_group_name_H-M   'P 1'
#
loop_
_entity.id
_entity.type
_entity.pdbx_description
1 polymer ?
#
loop_
_entity_poly.entity_id
_entity_poly.type
_entity_poly.pdbx_seq_one_letter_code
_entity_poly.pdbx_strand_id
1 'polypeptide(L)'
;MQAKRRRTALTKKEQAALPVLPSEALDIARELATEGVREHTIRRTLGLSPAQWKKLKEDSEEGELSPLALALEEGRADGAGEIVAFMKNKMLAEGSERAAEWLADRVFKINKGDGNGDDAPRVLIQINAALSPEDYGRVINVQHDQ
;
A
#
# COMPACT_ATOMS: atom_id res chain seq x y z
N MET A 1 15.09 -30.71 -17.35
CA MET A 1 14.38 -29.42 -17.49
C MET A 1 15.17 -28.34 -16.77
N GLN A 2 15.86 -27.45 -17.47
CA GLN A 2 16.61 -26.35 -16.86
C GLN A 2 15.64 -25.28 -16.35
N ALA A 3 15.68 -25.02 -15.04
CA ALA A 3 14.94 -23.92 -14.43
C ALA A 3 15.48 -22.58 -14.97
N LYS A 4 14.68 -21.92 -15.81
CA LYS A 4 14.97 -20.59 -16.35
C LYS A 4 14.96 -19.60 -15.18
N ARG A 5 16.13 -19.31 -14.59
CA ARG A 5 16.29 -18.30 -13.53
C ARG A 5 15.72 -16.98 -14.05
N ARG A 6 14.63 -16.49 -13.46
CA ARG A 6 14.09 -15.15 -13.73
C ARG A 6 15.16 -14.13 -13.34
N ARG A 7 15.71 -13.41 -14.33
CA ARG A 7 16.64 -12.29 -14.09
C ARG A 7 15.90 -11.19 -13.33
N THR A 8 16.35 -10.89 -12.11
CA THR A 8 15.76 -9.86 -11.24
C THR A 8 16.62 -8.60 -11.12
N ALA A 9 17.87 -8.63 -11.58
CA ALA A 9 18.80 -7.50 -11.51
C ALA A 9 19.03 -6.87 -12.89
N LEU A 10 19.09 -5.52 -12.91
CA LEU A 10 19.46 -4.73 -14.09
C LEU A 10 20.99 -4.73 -14.27
N THR A 11 21.44 -4.84 -15.52
CA THR A 11 22.83 -4.61 -15.92
C THR A 11 23.17 -3.11 -15.86
N LYS A 12 24.46 -2.74 -15.82
CA LYS A 12 24.90 -1.33 -15.82
C LYS A 12 24.31 -0.50 -16.99
N LYS A 13 24.19 -1.12 -18.18
CA LYS A 13 23.60 -0.46 -19.35
C LYS A 13 22.08 -0.25 -19.19
N GLU A 14 21.38 -1.20 -18.57
CA GLU A 14 19.94 -1.08 -18.29
C GLU A 14 19.67 -0.10 -17.13
N GLN A 15 20.59 0.03 -16.17
CA GLN A 15 20.50 1.05 -15.12
C GLN A 15 20.73 2.47 -15.66
N ALA A 16 21.65 2.64 -16.60
CA ALA A 16 21.85 3.92 -17.28
C ALA A 16 20.69 4.31 -18.23
N ALA A 17 19.82 3.35 -18.57
CA ALA A 17 18.67 3.53 -19.45
C ALA A 17 17.33 3.45 -18.69
N LEU A 18 17.33 3.78 -17.40
CA LEU A 18 16.07 3.85 -16.64
C LEU A 18 15.14 4.88 -17.28
N PRO A 19 13.84 4.57 -17.39
CA PRO A 19 12.87 5.54 -17.87
C PRO A 19 12.75 6.67 -16.84
N VAL A 20 12.91 7.91 -17.29
CA VAL A 20 12.46 9.07 -16.51
C VAL A 20 10.94 9.06 -16.56
N LEU A 21 10.30 8.98 -15.39
CA LEU A 21 8.85 9.01 -15.31
C LEU A 21 8.34 10.43 -15.62
N PRO A 22 7.42 10.59 -16.58
CA PRO A 22 6.76 11.88 -16.80
C PRO A 22 5.88 12.24 -15.60
N SER A 23 5.54 13.52 -15.44
CA SER A 23 4.69 13.99 -14.33
C SER A 23 3.37 13.22 -14.25
N GLU A 24 2.72 12.97 -15.39
CA GLU A 24 1.47 12.21 -15.47
C GLU A 24 1.61 10.78 -14.89
N ALA A 25 2.76 10.13 -15.07
CA ALA A 25 3.00 8.82 -14.47
C ALA A 25 3.18 8.90 -12.94
N LEU A 26 3.74 10.01 -12.43
CA LEU A 26 3.83 10.27 -10.99
C LEU A 26 2.46 10.60 -10.40
N ASP A 27 1.64 11.35 -11.13
CA ASP A 27 0.26 11.67 -10.72
C ASP A 27 -0.60 10.40 -10.63
N ILE A 28 -0.53 9.53 -11.63
CA ILE A 28 -1.18 8.20 -11.58
C ILE A 28 -0.68 7.38 -10.37
N ALA A 29 0.62 7.44 -10.07
CA ALA A 29 1.17 6.72 -8.92
C ALA A 29 0.63 7.27 -7.59
N ARG A 30 0.49 8.60 -7.48
CA ARG A 30 -0.07 9.30 -6.32
C ARG A 30 -1.54 8.95 -6.13
N GLU A 31 -2.36 9.09 -7.17
CA GLU A 31 -3.80 8.77 -7.12
C GLU A 31 -4.05 7.31 -6.68
N LEU A 32 -3.34 6.36 -7.30
CA LEU A 32 -3.47 4.95 -6.92
C LEU A 32 -2.99 4.69 -5.49
N ALA A 33 -1.98 5.44 -5.01
CA ALA A 33 -1.54 5.33 -3.62
C ALA A 33 -2.56 5.91 -2.64
N THR A 34 -3.24 7.02 -3.00
CA THR A 34 -4.38 7.59 -2.26
C THR A 34 -5.51 6.59 -2.11
N GLU A 35 -5.82 5.83 -3.16
CA GLU A 35 -6.81 4.76 -3.14
C GLU A 35 -6.37 3.50 -2.36
N GLY A 36 -5.13 3.46 -1.86
CA GLY A 36 -4.58 2.31 -1.14
C GLY A 36 -4.24 1.11 -2.05
N VAL A 37 -4.02 1.35 -3.35
CA VAL A 37 -3.66 0.30 -4.30
C VAL A 37 -2.27 -0.27 -3.99
N ARG A 38 -2.15 -1.60 -4.07
CA ARG A 38 -0.88 -2.29 -3.79
C ARG A 38 0.21 -1.88 -4.78
N GLU A 39 1.43 -1.69 -4.29
CA GLU A 39 2.58 -1.26 -5.10
C GLU A 39 2.82 -2.12 -6.35
N HIS A 40 2.61 -3.44 -6.27
CA HIS A 40 2.81 -4.32 -7.43
C HIS A 40 1.81 -4.07 -8.56
N THR A 41 0.62 -3.54 -8.24
CA THR A 41 -0.40 -3.11 -9.20
C THR A 41 0.00 -1.76 -9.79
N ILE A 42 0.36 -0.79 -8.95
CA ILE A 42 0.88 0.53 -9.40
C ILE A 42 2.04 0.34 -10.38
N ARG A 43 3.03 -0.48 -10.01
CA ARG A 43 4.15 -0.85 -10.87
C ARG A 43 3.71 -1.38 -12.24
N ARG A 44 2.69 -2.24 -12.28
CA ARG A 44 2.18 -2.82 -13.54
C ARG A 44 1.46 -1.78 -14.37
N THR A 45 0.70 -0.88 -13.74
CA THR A 45 0.03 0.24 -14.40
C THR A 45 1.04 1.16 -15.07
N LEU A 46 2.16 1.45 -14.41
CA LEU A 46 3.25 2.24 -14.96
C LEU A 46 4.12 1.48 -15.99
N GLY A 47 3.82 0.21 -16.29
CA GLY A 47 4.59 -0.60 -17.25
C GLY A 47 6.01 -0.94 -16.79
N LEU A 48 6.33 -0.79 -15.50
CA LEU A 48 7.68 -0.95 -14.97
C LEU A 48 8.00 -2.40 -14.62
N SER A 49 9.22 -2.85 -14.91
CA SER A 49 9.74 -4.11 -14.38
C SER A 49 10.01 -4.00 -12.86
N PRO A 50 10.07 -5.12 -12.11
CA PRO A 50 10.41 -5.09 -10.69
C PRO A 50 11.74 -4.40 -10.38
N ALA A 51 12.71 -4.54 -11.27
CA ALA A 51 14.04 -3.96 -11.07
C ALA A 51 14.06 -2.45 -11.36
N GLN A 52 13.33 -2.00 -12.38
CA GLN A 52 13.11 -0.56 -12.62
C GLN A 52 12.34 0.08 -11.47
N TRP A 53 11.29 -0.56 -10.98
CA TRP A 53 10.53 -0.11 -9.82
C TRP A 53 11.41 0.08 -8.59
N LYS A 54 12.21 -0.94 -8.26
CA LYS A 54 13.13 -0.85 -7.12
C LYS A 54 14.08 0.34 -7.28
N LYS A 55 14.65 0.50 -8.47
CA LYS A 55 15.67 1.51 -8.72
C LYS A 55 15.10 2.94 -8.80
N LEU A 56 13.89 3.11 -9.33
CA LEU A 56 13.19 4.39 -9.41
C LEU A 56 12.67 4.89 -8.06
N LYS A 57 12.53 3.98 -7.08
CA LYS A 57 12.20 4.32 -5.69
C LYS A 57 13.41 4.56 -4.80
N GLU A 58 14.63 4.37 -5.29
CA GLU A 58 15.83 4.62 -4.48
C GLU A 58 16.00 6.13 -4.31
N ASP A 59 16.05 6.55 -3.04
CA ASP A 59 16.25 7.94 -2.65
C ASP A 59 17.61 8.47 -3.10
N SER A 60 17.74 9.79 -3.12
CA SER A 60 19.01 10.44 -3.39
C SER A 60 20.05 10.12 -2.32
N GLU A 61 21.33 10.30 -2.65
CA GLU A 61 22.43 10.11 -1.69
C GLU A 61 22.33 11.07 -0.49
N GLU A 62 21.61 12.19 -0.65
CA GLU A 62 21.35 13.20 0.39
C GLU A 62 20.13 12.83 1.28
N GLY A 63 19.47 11.71 1.00
CA GLY A 63 18.30 11.22 1.75
C GLY A 63 16.96 11.82 1.31
N GLU A 64 16.94 12.61 0.25
CA GLU A 64 15.68 13.09 -0.34
C GLU A 64 14.97 11.96 -1.09
N LEU A 65 13.65 11.87 -0.88
CA LEU A 65 12.82 10.90 -1.57
C LEU A 65 12.95 11.04 -3.09
N SER A 66 13.10 9.91 -3.78
CA SER A 66 12.97 9.90 -5.24
C SER A 66 11.60 10.43 -5.67
N PRO A 67 11.44 10.99 -6.89
CA PRO A 67 10.14 11.50 -7.34
C PRO A 67 9.01 10.47 -7.26
N LEU A 68 9.32 9.19 -7.54
CA LEU A 68 8.36 8.10 -7.39
C LEU A 68 8.06 7.79 -5.91
N ALA A 69 9.08 7.76 -5.05
CA ALA A 69 8.85 7.53 -3.62
C ALA A 69 8.04 8.68 -2.99
N LEU A 70 8.34 9.93 -3.34
CA LEU A 70 7.60 11.10 -2.90
C LEU A 70 6.13 11.02 -3.30
N ALA A 71 5.83 10.75 -4.59
CA ALA A 71 4.46 10.63 -5.06
C ALA A 71 3.67 9.53 -4.34
N LEU A 72 4.33 8.41 -4.01
CA LEU A 72 3.70 7.33 -3.25
C LEU A 72 3.43 7.70 -1.79
N GLU A 73 4.36 8.41 -1.14
CA GLU A 73 4.19 8.86 0.24
C GLU A 73 3.11 9.95 0.36
N GLU A 74 3.10 10.92 -0.55
CA GLU A 74 2.05 11.96 -0.63
C GLU A 74 0.67 11.31 -0.78
N GLY A 75 0.50 10.41 -1.75
CA GLY A 75 -0.79 9.75 -1.95
C GLY A 75 -1.24 8.96 -0.72
N ARG A 76 -0.33 8.21 -0.08
CA ARG A 76 -0.63 7.49 1.17
C ARG A 76 -1.06 8.42 2.31
N ALA A 77 -0.37 9.55 2.46
CA ALA A 77 -0.69 10.54 3.48
C ALA A 77 -2.08 11.14 3.26
N ASP A 78 -2.40 11.49 2.01
CA ASP A 78 -3.72 12.02 1.63
C ASP A 78 -4.83 11.00 1.89
N GLY A 79 -4.66 9.75 1.42
CA GLY A 79 -5.63 8.68 1.62
C GLY A 79 -5.84 8.34 3.10
N ALA A 80 -4.77 8.36 3.91
CA ALA A 80 -4.88 8.20 5.36
C ALA A 80 -5.66 9.35 6.00
N GLY A 81 -5.45 10.59 5.54
CA GLY A 81 -6.20 11.77 5.96
C GLY A 81 -7.70 11.63 5.72
N GLU A 82 -8.10 11.13 4.55
CA GLU A 82 -9.50 10.89 4.20
C GLU A 82 -10.17 9.85 5.11
N ILE A 83 -9.48 8.73 5.38
CA ILE A 83 -9.97 7.69 6.28
C ILE A 83 -10.13 8.24 7.70
N VAL A 84 -9.15 9.01 8.18
CA VAL A 84 -9.21 9.66 9.50
C VAL A 84 -10.42 10.61 9.57
N ALA A 85 -10.66 11.42 8.54
CA ALA A 85 -11.79 12.32 8.48
C ALA A 85 -13.13 11.56 8.48
N PHE A 86 -13.24 10.51 7.68
CA PHE A 86 -14.43 9.63 7.64
C PHE A 86 -14.73 9.03 9.02
N MET A 87 -13.71 8.49 9.70
CA MET A 87 -13.88 7.88 11.02
C MET A 87 -14.24 8.90 12.09
N LYS A 88 -13.67 10.12 12.06
CA LYS A 88 -14.09 11.21 12.96
C LYS A 88 -15.57 11.57 12.76
N ASN A 89 -16.02 11.69 11.51
CA ASN A 89 -17.42 11.97 11.21
C ASN A 89 -18.33 10.86 11.74
N LYS A 90 -17.93 9.60 11.56
CA LYS A 90 -18.66 8.44 12.09
C LYS A 90 -18.74 8.44 13.62
N MET A 91 -17.66 8.78 14.32
CA MET A 91 -17.67 8.92 15.77
C MET A 91 -18.65 10.00 16.25
N LEU A 92 -18.64 11.17 15.60
CA LEU A 92 -19.50 12.29 15.97
C LEU A 92 -20.98 12.03 15.66
N ALA A 93 -21.28 11.38 14.53
CA ALA A 93 -22.65 11.13 14.07
C ALA A 93 -23.29 9.91 14.73
N GLU A 94 -22.51 8.85 14.98
CA GLU A 94 -23.03 7.55 15.44
C GLU A 94 -22.66 7.22 16.89
N GLY A 95 -21.87 8.07 17.58
CA GLY A 95 -21.42 7.82 18.95
C GLY A 95 -20.58 6.54 19.11
N SER A 96 -19.92 6.09 18.02
CA SER A 96 -19.24 4.79 18.00
C SER A 96 -17.90 4.83 18.75
N GLU A 97 -17.90 4.37 19.99
CA GLU A 97 -16.68 4.22 20.82
C GLU A 97 -15.62 3.33 20.12
N ARG A 98 -16.06 2.29 19.40
CA ARG A 98 -15.16 1.40 18.64
C ARG A 98 -14.46 2.11 17.48
N ALA A 99 -15.09 3.11 16.87
CA ALA A 99 -14.44 3.94 15.86
C ALA A 99 -13.40 4.88 16.50
N ALA A 100 -13.64 5.33 17.73
CA ALA A 100 -12.71 6.13 18.51
C ALA A 100 -11.44 5.35 18.89
N GLU A 101 -11.61 4.12 19.38
CA GLU A 101 -10.50 3.22 19.72
C GLU A 101 -9.66 2.88 18.48
N TRP A 102 -10.31 2.55 17.36
CA TRP A 102 -9.63 2.26 16.10
C TRP A 102 -8.82 3.46 15.60
N LEU A 103 -9.41 4.65 15.66
CA LEU A 103 -8.75 5.88 15.21
C LEU A 103 -7.56 6.25 16.11
N ALA A 104 -7.70 6.11 17.42
CA ALA A 104 -6.63 6.38 18.38
C ALA A 104 -5.43 5.44 18.16
N ASP A 105 -5.67 4.14 17.96
CA ASP A 105 -4.62 3.15 17.68
C ASP A 105 -3.91 3.44 16.35
N ARG A 106 -4.66 3.77 15.29
CA ARG A 106 -4.06 4.00 13.97
C ARG A 106 -3.36 5.32 13.80
N VAL A 107 -3.90 6.42 14.34
CA VAL A 107 -3.19 7.72 14.33
C VAL A 107 -1.90 7.63 15.13
N PHE A 108 -1.89 6.89 16.24
CA PHE A 108 -0.68 6.64 17.03
C PHE A 108 0.37 5.84 16.25
N LYS A 109 -0.02 4.78 15.54
CA LYS A 109 0.89 3.94 14.74
C LYS A 109 1.42 4.65 13.49
N ILE A 110 0.61 5.49 12.84
CA ILE A 110 1.01 6.30 11.68
C ILE A 110 2.07 7.34 12.09
N ASN A 111 1.84 8.06 13.18
CA ASN A 111 2.75 9.12 13.64
C ASN A 111 4.10 8.63 14.19
N LYS A 112 4.24 7.34 14.51
CA LYS A 112 5.51 6.74 14.97
C LYS A 112 6.34 6.08 13.86
N GLY A 113 5.86 6.05 12.62
CA GLY A 113 6.55 5.34 11.52
C GLY A 113 6.41 3.81 11.57
N ASP A 114 5.69 3.26 12.55
CA ASP A 114 5.42 1.83 12.73
C ASP A 114 4.19 1.35 11.93
N GLY A 115 3.72 2.13 10.95
CA GLY A 115 2.56 1.81 10.11
C GLY A 115 2.67 0.44 9.41
N ASN A 116 3.90 -0.07 9.27
CA ASN A 116 4.24 -1.37 8.69
C ASN A 116 4.91 -2.35 9.67
N GLY A 117 4.67 -2.25 10.98
CA GLY A 117 5.06 -3.30 11.92
C GLY A 117 4.40 -4.63 11.54
N ASP A 118 5.14 -5.74 11.60
CA ASP A 118 4.67 -7.09 11.24
C ASP A 118 3.44 -7.55 12.05
N ASP A 119 3.13 -6.86 13.16
CA ASP A 119 1.95 -7.07 14.01
C ASP A 119 0.68 -6.29 13.58
N ALA A 120 0.73 -5.53 12.48
CA ALA A 120 -0.48 -4.93 11.92
C ALA A 120 -1.37 -6.04 11.32
N PRO A 121 -2.63 -6.22 11.77
CA PRO A 121 -3.48 -7.27 11.24
C PRO A 121 -3.69 -7.07 9.74
N ARG A 122 -3.08 -7.95 8.95
CA ARG A 122 -3.22 -7.96 7.49
C ARG A 122 -4.56 -8.59 7.16
N VAL A 123 -5.59 -7.77 7.01
CA VAL A 123 -6.90 -8.26 6.57
C VAL A 123 -6.81 -8.65 5.09
N LEU A 124 -6.75 -9.96 4.83
CA LEU A 124 -6.93 -10.52 3.49
C LEU A 124 -8.43 -10.58 3.19
N ILE A 125 -8.98 -9.58 2.49
CA ILE A 125 -10.34 -9.69 1.95
C ILE A 125 -10.24 -10.50 0.65
N GLN A 126 -10.49 -11.80 0.75
CA GLN A 126 -10.65 -12.67 -0.40
C GLN A 126 -12.14 -12.68 -0.79
N ILE A 127 -12.51 -11.89 -1.80
CA ILE A 127 -13.86 -11.90 -2.36
C ILE A 127 -13.98 -13.16 -3.22
N ASN A 128 -14.38 -14.27 -2.60
CA ASN A 128 -14.86 -15.44 -3.32
C ASN A 128 -16.29 -15.12 -3.79
N ALA A 129 -16.53 -15.15 -5.10
CA ALA A 129 -17.84 -14.90 -5.65
C ALA A 129 -18.93 -15.76 -4.98
N ALA A 130 -20.04 -15.11 -4.60
CA ALA A 130 -21.33 -15.66 -4.18
C ALA A 130 -21.30 -16.97 -3.36
N LEU A 131 -20.74 -16.92 -2.15
CA LEU A 131 -21.06 -17.92 -1.13
C LEU A 131 -22.43 -17.63 -0.52
N SER A 132 -23.20 -18.68 -0.21
CA SER A 132 -24.46 -18.54 0.51
C SER A 132 -24.20 -18.04 1.94
N PRO A 133 -25.19 -17.43 2.62
CA PRO A 133 -25.04 -17.00 4.02
C PRO A 133 -24.58 -18.12 4.97
N GLU A 134 -24.99 -19.37 4.71
CA GLU A 134 -24.59 -20.54 5.49
C GLU A 134 -23.11 -20.92 5.25
N ASP A 135 -22.62 -20.75 4.03
CA ASP A 135 -21.22 -21.01 3.70
C ASP A 135 -20.28 -19.95 4.28
N TYR A 136 -20.75 -18.71 4.39
CA TYR A 136 -20.00 -17.63 5.06
C TYR A 136 -19.67 -17.96 6.51
N GLY A 137 -20.61 -18.57 7.25
CA GLY A 137 -20.42 -18.94 8.66
C GLY A 137 -19.36 -20.03 8.90
N ARG A 138 -18.99 -20.80 7.87
CA ARG A 138 -17.99 -21.88 7.96
C ARG A 138 -16.56 -21.43 7.62
N VAL A 139 -16.40 -20.30 6.94
CA VAL A 139 -15.10 -19.83 6.42
C VAL A 139 -14.38 -18.93 7.44
N ILE A 140 -15.11 -18.31 8.36
CA ILE A 140 -14.51 -17.47 9.39
C ILE A 140 -13.99 -18.36 10.53
N ASN A 141 -12.74 -18.81 10.42
CA ASN A 141 -12.01 -19.37 11.56
C ASN A 141 -11.57 -18.23 12.48
N VAL A 142 -12.30 -18.03 13.57
CA VAL A 142 -11.81 -17.22 14.70
C VAL A 142 -10.92 -18.12 15.55
N GLN A 143 -9.60 -17.95 15.45
CA GLN A 143 -8.70 -18.50 16.46
C GLN A 143 -8.89 -17.69 17.74
N HIS A 144 -9.39 -18.36 18.78
CA HIS A 144 -9.31 -17.83 20.14
C HIS A 144 -7.94 -18.24 20.70
N ASP A 145 -7.11 -17.24 21.00
CA ASP A 145 -5.88 -17.47 21.75
C ASP A 145 -6.24 -18.03 23.14
N GLN A 146 -5.63 -19.16 23.50
CA GLN A 146 -5.64 -19.74 24.84
C GLN A 146 -4.51 -19.16 25.67
#